data_AF-A0A370U989-F1
#
_entry.id   AF-A0A370U989-F1
#
_cell.length_a   1.000
_cell.length_b   1.000
_cell.length_c   1.000
_cell.angle_alpha   90.00
_cell.angle_beta   90.00
_cell.angle_gamma   90.00
#
_symmetry.space_group_name_H-M   'P 1'
#
loop_
_entity.id
_entity.type
_entity.pdbx_description
1 polymer ?
#
loop_
_entity_poly.entity_id
_entity_poly.type
_entity_poly.pdbx_seq_one_letter_code
_entity_poly.pdbx_strand_id
1 'polypeptide(L)'
;MADAALQLPSTTETTTELVVIKSTPAKVEFNIEELRTKVRKALEPYDIVVTADTLKGAKELMADLNKKAKSIKDVFKGAAKEATAQVDEQGEQVAALVEEIIESRTKLKAQVEKFETERKAEAYEKLVAAQNQLWESEGIQDEFRRADVGKLVTLTCLTAKGALTSGTMTKLKDLVAGDKGLQTQTEHRLLMLENESYKAGLKAVLTRDHVEAFLFSDQETYQQRLSAMLSSELRRQEATEEATRQQYEQEQTRQQEAQKREQAKQQEPQSLSSKPEPTLEKQIAELDERIQDATMSAQYCEDRAAHRRGMEHVTQLKSERAELLKQEPVAQQEAYMLCGIHDTTKPLTQPFRTNNPSEAIQAALSESANRSTQGEPFYVAVWTQSAGRTAIVDGLSGEIYQRVSA
;
A
#
# COMPACT_ATOMS: atom_id res chain seq x y z
N MET A 1 -25.00 30.66 -21.12
CA MET A 1 -25.44 31.86 -20.40
C MET A 1 -24.51 33.00 -20.78
N ALA A 2 -24.85 33.66 -21.87
CA ALA A 2 -24.10 34.77 -22.43
C ALA A 2 -24.52 36.08 -21.74
N ASP A 3 -23.59 37.04 -21.72
CA ASP A 3 -23.82 38.47 -21.50
C ASP A 3 -24.47 38.93 -20.19
N ALA A 4 -23.73 38.74 -19.10
CA ALA A 4 -23.69 39.75 -18.05
C ALA A 4 -22.28 40.35 -18.02
N ALA A 5 -21.93 41.11 -19.06
CA ALA A 5 -20.77 41.98 -18.99
C ALA A 5 -21.03 42.96 -17.82
N LEU A 6 -20.32 42.77 -16.70
CA LEU A 6 -20.19 43.80 -15.69
C LEU A 6 -19.66 45.04 -16.41
N GLN A 7 -20.54 45.99 -16.70
CA GLN A 7 -20.17 47.36 -16.99
C GLN A 7 -19.55 47.89 -15.70
N LEU A 8 -18.24 47.70 -15.55
CA LEU A 8 -17.47 48.45 -14.58
C LEU A 8 -17.66 49.92 -14.96
N PRO A 9 -18.04 50.80 -14.00
CA PRO A 9 -18.11 52.22 -14.29
C PRO A 9 -16.77 52.63 -14.87
N SER A 10 -16.81 53.27 -16.05
CA SER A 10 -15.62 53.80 -16.71
C SER A 10 -14.79 54.55 -15.69
N THR A 11 -13.56 54.12 -15.48
CA THR A 11 -12.56 54.78 -14.64
C THR A 11 -12.26 56.16 -15.25
N THR A 12 -13.15 57.12 -15.01
CA THR A 12 -12.77 58.51 -14.89
C THR A 12 -11.99 58.62 -13.59
N GLU A 13 -10.70 58.86 -13.75
CA GLU A 13 -9.78 59.43 -12.78
C GLU A 13 -10.47 59.90 -11.50
N THR A 14 -10.32 59.15 -10.42
CA THR A 14 -10.51 59.70 -9.08
C THR A 14 -9.31 59.26 -8.25
N THR A 15 -8.17 59.81 -8.65
CA THR A 15 -7.00 59.92 -7.80
C THR A 15 -7.42 60.70 -6.56
N THR A 16 -7.67 59.99 -5.47
CA THR A 16 -7.43 60.43 -4.09
C THR A 16 -7.64 61.93 -3.78
N GLU A 17 -8.88 62.41 -3.85
CA GLU A 17 -9.31 63.61 -3.11
C GLU A 17 -10.53 63.25 -2.24
N LEU A 18 -10.38 62.22 -1.41
CA LEU A 18 -11.39 61.94 -0.39
C LEU A 18 -11.02 62.69 0.89
N VAL A 19 -11.64 63.88 0.98
CA VAL A 19 -11.79 64.77 2.14
C VAL A 19 -10.63 65.75 2.41
N VAL A 20 -10.79 66.98 1.93
CA VAL A 20 -10.12 68.15 2.52
C VAL A 20 -10.78 68.44 3.86
N ILE A 21 -10.18 67.98 4.97
CA ILE A 21 -10.57 68.43 6.30
C ILE A 21 -10.17 69.90 6.42
N LYS A 22 -11.08 70.83 6.11
CA LYS A 22 -10.95 72.23 6.52
C LYS A 22 -11.27 72.33 8.01
N SER A 23 -10.30 71.94 8.84
CA SER A 23 -10.33 72.29 10.25
C SER A 23 -9.97 73.77 10.36
N THR A 24 -10.97 74.64 10.44
CA THR A 24 -10.78 75.85 11.24
C THR A 24 -10.69 75.37 12.68
N PRO A 25 -9.53 75.44 13.35
CA PRO A 25 -9.47 75.08 14.75
C PRO A 25 -10.55 75.88 15.47
N ALA A 26 -11.35 75.22 16.31
CA ALA A 26 -12.22 75.91 17.25
C ALA A 26 -11.32 76.82 18.08
N LYS A 27 -11.18 78.07 17.63
CA LYS A 27 -10.38 79.09 18.29
C LYS A 27 -11.23 79.53 19.46
N VAL A 28 -11.19 78.75 20.53
CA VAL A 28 -11.61 79.23 21.84
C VAL A 28 -10.62 80.34 22.14
N GLU A 29 -10.99 81.60 21.85
CA GLU A 29 -10.24 82.77 22.26
C GLU A 29 -10.34 82.87 23.78
N PHE A 30 -9.62 81.97 24.44
CA PHE A 30 -9.45 81.98 25.87
C PHE A 30 -8.35 82.98 26.14
N ASN A 31 -8.72 84.25 26.27
CA ASN A 31 -7.81 85.30 26.66
C ASN A 31 -7.41 85.10 28.13
N ILE A 32 -6.42 84.23 28.35
CA ILE A 32 -5.88 83.86 29.66
C ILE A 32 -5.40 85.10 30.42
N GLU A 33 -4.88 86.11 29.72
CA GLU A 33 -4.39 87.36 30.31
C GLU A 33 -5.57 88.20 30.88
N GLU A 34 -6.68 88.32 30.16
CA GLU A 34 -7.88 88.98 30.68
C GLU A 34 -8.52 88.20 31.82
N LEU A 35 -8.58 86.87 31.72
CA LEU A 35 -9.12 86.02 32.78
C LEU A 35 -8.25 86.12 34.05
N ARG A 36 -6.93 86.11 33.92
CA ARG A 36 -5.99 86.34 35.03
C ARG A 36 -6.20 87.72 35.66
N THR A 37 -6.42 88.75 34.85
CA THR A 37 -6.64 90.11 35.35
C THR A 37 -7.97 90.22 36.09
N LYS A 38 -9.05 89.62 35.58
CA LYS A 38 -10.36 89.56 36.24
C LYS A 38 -10.32 88.73 37.53
N VAL A 39 -9.61 87.59 37.51
CA VAL A 39 -9.43 86.74 38.71
C VAL A 39 -8.59 87.45 39.76
N ARG A 40 -7.49 88.14 39.39
CA ARG A 40 -6.69 88.94 40.35
C ARG A 40 -7.49 90.07 40.98
N LYS A 41 -8.24 90.84 40.19
CA LYS A 41 -9.16 91.87 40.72
C LYS A 41 -10.23 91.30 41.64
N ALA A 42 -10.76 90.12 41.32
CA ALA A 42 -11.72 89.44 42.18
C ALA A 42 -11.10 88.87 43.47
N LEU A 43 -9.77 88.72 43.54
CA LEU A 43 -9.03 88.21 44.69
C LEU A 43 -8.46 89.31 45.61
N GLU A 44 -8.35 90.56 45.13
CA GLU A 44 -7.91 91.73 45.93
C GLU A 44 -8.64 91.90 47.28
N PRO A 45 -9.97 91.66 47.39
CA PRO A 45 -10.67 91.78 48.68
C PRO A 45 -10.37 90.66 49.68
N TYR A 46 -9.66 89.61 49.28
CA TYR A 46 -9.44 88.39 50.07
C TYR A 46 -8.08 88.38 50.81
N ASP A 47 -7.31 89.46 50.72
CA ASP A 47 -6.03 89.61 51.41
C ASP A 47 -6.25 90.10 52.86
N ILE A 48 -6.81 89.22 53.70
CA ILE A 48 -7.19 89.50 55.08
C ILE A 48 -6.35 88.66 56.04
N VAL A 49 -5.76 89.29 57.06
CA VAL A 49 -5.01 88.58 58.11
C VAL A 49 -5.99 87.84 59.03
N VAL A 50 -5.88 86.51 59.10
CA VAL A 50 -6.77 85.66 59.90
C VAL A 50 -6.42 85.81 61.39
N THR A 51 -7.38 86.25 62.19
CA THR A 51 -7.32 86.31 63.66
C THR A 51 -8.45 85.45 64.25
N ALA A 52 -8.44 85.22 65.57
CA ALA A 52 -9.42 84.33 66.22
C ALA A 52 -10.88 84.76 65.97
N ASP A 53 -11.14 86.07 65.87
CA ASP A 53 -12.46 86.64 65.65
C ASP A 53 -12.90 86.62 64.16
N THR A 54 -11.94 86.57 63.22
CA THR A 54 -12.22 86.57 61.77
C THR A 54 -12.23 85.18 61.13
N LEU A 55 -11.93 84.13 61.90
CA LEU A 55 -11.78 82.74 61.42
C LEU A 55 -13.04 82.18 60.74
N LYS A 56 -14.24 82.51 61.24
CA LYS A 56 -15.50 82.03 60.66
C LYS A 56 -15.74 82.63 59.26
N GLY A 57 -15.57 83.96 59.13
CA GLY A 57 -15.67 84.64 57.84
C GLY A 57 -14.60 84.19 56.85
N ALA A 58 -13.35 83.96 57.32
CA ALA A 58 -12.28 83.42 56.48
C ALA A 58 -12.60 82.01 55.96
N LYS A 59 -13.23 81.13 56.75
CA LYS A 59 -13.69 79.80 56.29
C LYS A 59 -14.80 79.89 55.24
N GLU A 60 -15.72 80.83 55.38
CA GLU A 60 -16.78 81.08 54.40
C GLU A 60 -16.21 81.62 53.08
N LEU A 61 -15.24 82.53 53.15
CA LEU A 61 -14.51 83.04 51.98
C LEU A 61 -13.69 81.94 51.29
N MET A 62 -13.00 81.07 52.06
CA MET A 62 -12.32 79.90 51.49
C MET A 62 -13.30 78.95 50.79
N ALA A 63 -14.48 78.72 51.36
CA ALA A 63 -15.51 77.89 50.73
C ALA A 63 -16.04 78.52 49.44
N ASP A 64 -16.21 79.85 49.39
CA ASP A 64 -16.64 80.56 48.18
C ASP A 64 -15.55 80.57 47.09
N LEU A 65 -14.29 80.78 47.45
CA LEU A 65 -13.15 80.66 46.53
C LEU A 65 -13.05 79.25 45.93
N ASN A 66 -13.25 78.21 46.75
CA ASN A 66 -13.28 76.83 46.27
C ASN A 66 -14.45 76.57 45.30
N LYS A 67 -15.63 77.16 45.54
CA LYS A 67 -16.77 77.08 44.62
C LYS A 67 -16.49 77.78 43.29
N LYS A 68 -15.88 78.97 43.31
CA LYS A 68 -15.50 79.72 42.10
C LYS A 68 -14.41 79.00 41.29
N ALA A 69 -13.42 78.40 41.97
CA ALA A 69 -12.41 77.56 41.31
C ALA A 69 -13.04 76.34 40.63
N LYS A 70 -14.00 75.70 41.30
CA LYS A 70 -14.76 74.57 40.74
C LYS A 70 -15.60 74.98 39.53
N SER A 71 -16.31 76.11 39.58
CA SER A 71 -17.14 76.57 38.46
C SER A 71 -16.29 76.92 37.21
N ILE A 72 -15.11 77.52 37.39
CA ILE A 72 -14.19 77.78 36.26
C ILE A 72 -13.73 76.46 35.63
N LYS A 73 -13.39 75.46 36.45
CA LYS A 73 -12.98 74.14 35.97
C LYS A 73 -14.12 73.40 35.26
N ASP A 74 -15.33 73.50 35.77
CA ASP A 74 -16.52 72.85 35.20
C ASP A 74 -16.94 73.50 33.87
N VAL A 75 -16.88 74.83 33.77
CA VAL A 75 -17.09 75.57 32.50
C VAL A 75 -16.02 75.20 31.47
N PHE A 76 -14.74 75.12 31.87
CA PHE A 76 -13.66 74.69 30.97
C PHE A 76 -13.86 73.24 30.49
N LYS A 77 -14.26 72.33 31.38
CA LYS A 77 -14.56 70.93 31.00
C LYS A 77 -15.78 70.82 30.09
N GLY A 78 -16.82 71.62 30.32
CA GLY A 78 -18.00 71.69 29.43
C GLY A 78 -17.63 72.18 28.04
N ALA A 79 -16.91 73.31 27.96
CA ALA A 79 -16.42 73.88 26.71
C ALA A 79 -15.46 72.94 25.97
N ALA A 80 -14.59 72.20 26.69
CA ALA A 80 -13.71 71.20 26.10
C ALA A 80 -14.49 70.02 25.49
N LYS A 81 -15.54 69.53 26.17
CA LYS A 81 -16.41 68.48 25.64
C LYS A 81 -17.21 68.94 24.43
N GLU A 82 -17.75 70.16 24.45
CA GLU A 82 -18.46 70.73 23.30
C GLU A 82 -17.52 70.92 22.09
N ALA A 83 -16.28 71.32 22.34
CA ALA A 83 -15.27 71.48 21.30
C ALA A 83 -14.78 70.14 20.69
N THR A 84 -14.79 69.04 21.46
CA THR A 84 -14.41 67.70 20.95
C THR A 84 -15.58 66.86 20.48
N ALA A 85 -16.82 67.13 20.91
CA ALA A 85 -18.00 66.34 20.55
C ALA A 85 -18.21 66.23 19.03
N GLN A 86 -17.99 67.32 18.28
CA GLN A 86 -18.08 67.29 16.82
C GLN A 86 -16.98 66.43 16.18
N VAL A 87 -15.78 66.38 16.79
CA VAL A 87 -14.67 65.55 16.32
C VAL A 87 -14.93 64.07 16.64
N ASP A 88 -15.51 63.77 17.80
CA ASP A 88 -15.89 62.41 18.21
C ASP A 88 -17.03 61.88 17.31
N GLU A 89 -18.06 62.68 17.05
CA GLU A 89 -19.17 62.33 16.14
C GLU A 89 -18.67 62.14 14.69
N GLN A 90 -17.78 63.01 14.20
CA GLN A 90 -17.13 62.82 12.90
C GLN A 90 -16.22 61.58 12.89
N GLY A 91 -15.56 61.26 14.00
CA GLY A 91 -14.77 60.04 14.17
C GLY A 91 -15.61 58.78 14.04
N GLU A 92 -16.80 58.74 14.66
CA GLU A 92 -17.76 57.64 14.53
C GLU A 92 -18.30 57.52 13.10
N GLN A 93 -18.64 58.64 12.45
CA GLN A 93 -19.08 58.64 11.05
C GLN A 93 -17.99 58.14 10.09
N VAL A 94 -16.74 58.56 10.30
CA VAL A 94 -15.59 58.05 9.53
C VAL A 94 -15.36 56.57 9.80
N ALA A 95 -15.48 56.10 11.04
CA ALA A 95 -15.36 54.70 11.38
C ALA A 95 -16.44 53.84 10.69
N ALA A 96 -17.69 54.31 10.68
CA ALA A 96 -18.79 53.64 9.98
C ALA A 96 -18.54 53.56 8.46
N LEU A 97 -18.02 54.64 7.84
CA LEU A 97 -17.65 54.63 6.42
C LEU A 97 -16.50 53.65 6.12
N VAL A 98 -15.50 53.58 7.01
CA VAL A 98 -14.40 52.61 6.89
C VAL A 98 -14.93 51.18 7.01
N GLU A 99 -15.86 50.91 7.90
CA GLU A 99 -16.50 49.61 8.07
C GLU A 99 -17.27 49.19 6.80
N GLU A 100 -18.06 50.09 6.20
CA GLU A 100 -18.79 49.83 4.95
C GLU A 100 -17.86 49.47 3.78
N ILE A 101 -16.71 50.15 3.69
CA ILE A 101 -15.67 49.84 2.68
C ILE A 101 -15.07 48.44 2.93
N ILE A 102 -14.77 48.09 4.18
CA ILE A 102 -14.21 46.78 4.54
C ILE A 102 -15.21 45.66 4.25
N GLU A 103 -16.48 45.84 4.59
CA GLU A 103 -17.54 44.87 4.27
C GLU A 103 -17.67 44.66 2.76
N SER A 104 -17.68 45.76 1.99
CA SER A 104 -17.77 45.72 0.52
C SER A 104 -16.58 45.00 -0.11
N ARG A 105 -15.36 45.28 0.37
CA ARG A 105 -14.14 44.56 -0.04
C ARG A 105 -14.23 43.07 0.30
N THR A 106 -14.75 42.72 1.47
CA THR A 106 -14.88 41.33 1.92
C THR A 106 -15.85 40.55 1.03
N LYS A 107 -16.99 41.16 0.68
CA LYS A 107 -17.96 40.60 -0.27
C LYS A 107 -17.33 40.38 -1.65
N LEU A 108 -16.59 41.36 -2.17
CA LEU A 108 -15.87 41.24 -3.45
C LEU A 108 -14.83 40.13 -3.42
N LYS A 109 -14.05 40.02 -2.33
CA LYS A 109 -13.06 38.96 -2.17
C LYS A 109 -13.70 37.57 -2.23
N ALA A 110 -14.81 37.37 -1.52
CA ALA A 110 -15.53 36.09 -1.52
C ALA A 110 -16.09 35.75 -2.91
N GLN A 111 -16.59 36.75 -3.65
CA GLN A 111 -17.06 36.55 -5.03
C GLN A 111 -15.91 36.17 -5.97
N VAL A 112 -14.75 36.82 -5.85
CA VAL A 112 -13.56 36.49 -6.64
C VAL A 112 -13.09 35.06 -6.35
N GLU A 113 -12.97 34.67 -5.08
CA GLU A 113 -12.56 33.30 -4.70
C GLU A 113 -13.51 32.23 -5.23
N LYS A 114 -14.83 32.47 -5.13
CA LYS A 114 -15.85 31.58 -5.67
C LYS A 114 -15.72 31.44 -7.19
N PHE A 115 -15.60 32.57 -7.89
CA PHE A 115 -15.44 32.59 -9.34
C PHE A 115 -14.17 31.86 -9.78
N GLU A 116 -13.02 32.11 -9.12
CA GLU A 116 -11.76 31.44 -9.44
C GLU A 116 -11.85 29.92 -9.25
N THR A 117 -12.53 29.48 -8.19
CA THR A 117 -12.72 28.05 -7.88
C THR A 117 -13.59 27.38 -8.94
N GLU A 118 -14.76 27.95 -9.24
CA GLU A 118 -15.67 27.44 -10.26
C GLU A 118 -15.01 27.43 -11.64
N ARG A 119 -14.25 28.48 -11.97
CA ARG A 119 -13.55 28.59 -13.24
C ARG A 119 -12.44 27.55 -13.40
N LYS A 120 -11.70 27.24 -12.33
CA LYS A 120 -10.68 26.18 -12.33
C LYS A 120 -11.32 24.79 -12.43
N ALA A 121 -12.48 24.56 -11.82
CA ALA A 121 -13.21 23.31 -11.97
C ALA A 121 -13.68 23.11 -13.43
N GLU A 122 -14.30 24.12 -14.03
CA GLU A 122 -14.72 24.09 -15.45
C GLU A 122 -13.52 23.84 -16.39
N ALA A 123 -12.39 24.49 -16.09
CA ALA A 123 -11.14 24.30 -16.82
C ALA A 123 -10.64 22.85 -16.76
N TYR A 124 -10.65 22.25 -15.58
CA TYR A 124 -10.22 20.87 -15.38
C TYR A 124 -11.11 19.89 -16.14
N GLU A 125 -12.43 20.03 -16.05
CA GLU A 125 -13.37 19.18 -16.79
C GLU A 125 -13.14 19.25 -18.31
N LYS A 126 -12.94 20.46 -18.85
CA LYS A 126 -12.67 20.64 -20.29
C LYS A 126 -11.32 20.08 -20.72
N LEU A 127 -10.30 20.19 -19.87
CA LEU A 127 -8.99 19.60 -20.11
C LEU A 127 -9.07 18.07 -20.15
N VAL A 128 -9.75 17.45 -19.19
CA VAL A 128 -9.94 15.99 -19.13
C VAL A 128 -10.74 15.50 -20.35
N ALA A 129 -11.82 16.19 -20.70
CA ALA A 129 -12.61 15.83 -21.89
C ALA A 129 -11.78 15.93 -23.18
N ALA A 130 -11.01 17.00 -23.36
CA ALA A 130 -10.13 17.16 -24.51
C ALA A 130 -8.98 16.15 -24.53
N GLN A 131 -8.44 15.80 -23.36
CA GLN A 131 -7.40 14.78 -23.21
C GLN A 131 -7.90 13.41 -23.65
N ASN A 132 -9.08 13.01 -23.17
CA ASN A 132 -9.70 11.74 -23.56
C ASN A 132 -9.93 11.67 -25.07
N GLN A 133 -10.45 12.74 -25.67
CA GLN A 133 -10.64 12.82 -27.11
C GLN A 133 -9.31 12.71 -27.87
N LEU A 134 -8.24 13.34 -27.37
CA LEU A 134 -6.92 13.24 -27.97
C LEU A 134 -6.35 11.82 -27.87
N TRP A 135 -6.43 11.18 -26.69
CA TRP A 135 -6.03 9.78 -26.52
C TRP A 135 -6.77 8.83 -27.46
N GLU A 136 -8.07 9.00 -27.61
CA GLU A 136 -8.89 8.23 -28.57
C GLU A 136 -8.45 8.48 -30.01
N SER A 137 -8.26 9.76 -30.39
CA SER A 137 -7.88 10.13 -31.76
C SER A 137 -6.49 9.62 -32.17
N GLU A 138 -5.55 9.58 -31.22
CA GLU A 138 -4.18 9.09 -31.42
C GLU A 138 -4.06 7.56 -31.22
N GLY A 139 -5.16 6.89 -30.85
CA GLY A 139 -5.19 5.45 -30.60
C GLY A 139 -4.31 5.01 -29.43
N ILE A 140 -4.29 5.81 -28.35
CA ILE A 140 -3.48 5.55 -27.16
C ILE A 140 -4.19 4.56 -26.23
N GLN A 141 -3.55 3.43 -25.97
CA GLN A 141 -4.09 2.38 -25.10
C GLN A 141 -4.05 2.80 -23.62
N ASP A 142 -4.96 2.26 -22.82
CA ASP A 142 -5.17 2.66 -21.42
C ASP A 142 -3.91 2.56 -20.56
N GLU A 143 -3.06 1.57 -20.81
CA GLU A 143 -1.79 1.35 -20.07
C GLU A 143 -0.74 2.48 -20.26
N PHE A 144 -0.89 3.28 -21.32
CA PHE A 144 0.01 4.39 -21.64
C PHE A 144 -0.54 5.76 -21.25
N ARG A 145 -1.80 5.85 -20.80
CA ARG A 145 -2.46 7.11 -20.44
C ARG A 145 -1.97 7.62 -19.08
N ARG A 146 -0.83 8.34 -19.08
CA ARG A 146 -0.14 8.79 -17.87
C ARG A 146 -0.13 10.31 -17.70
N ALA A 147 -0.47 11.07 -18.73
CA ALA A 147 -0.44 12.52 -18.68
C ALA A 147 -1.36 13.10 -17.59
N ASP A 148 -0.78 13.92 -16.70
CA ASP A 148 -1.50 14.67 -15.67
C ASP A 148 -1.80 16.10 -16.14
N VAL A 149 -3.08 16.41 -16.32
CA VAL A 149 -3.57 17.74 -16.74
C VAL A 149 -3.69 18.74 -15.59
N GLY A 150 -3.55 18.32 -14.33
CA GLY A 150 -3.70 19.19 -13.16
C GLY A 150 -2.76 20.39 -13.20
N LYS A 151 -1.54 20.20 -13.73
CA LYS A 151 -0.53 21.28 -13.90
C LYS A 151 -0.91 22.32 -14.95
N LEU A 152 -1.87 22.03 -15.83
CA LEU A 152 -2.35 22.94 -16.87
C LEU A 152 -3.55 23.78 -16.43
N VAL A 153 -4.14 23.49 -15.26
CA VAL A 153 -5.31 24.22 -14.75
C VAL A 153 -4.89 25.59 -14.25
N THR A 154 -5.13 26.62 -15.06
CA THR A 154 -4.94 28.03 -14.70
C THR A 154 -6.18 28.84 -15.07
N LEU A 155 -6.36 30.03 -14.47
CA LEU A 155 -7.50 30.90 -14.81
C LEU A 155 -7.49 31.32 -16.29
N THR A 156 -6.31 31.38 -16.89
CA THR A 156 -6.08 31.77 -18.29
C THR A 156 -6.24 30.64 -19.29
N CYS A 157 -6.44 29.39 -18.84
CA CYS A 157 -6.53 28.25 -19.75
C CYS A 157 -7.82 28.24 -20.59
N LEU A 158 -8.85 28.95 -20.13
CA LEU A 158 -10.12 29.14 -20.83
C LEU A 158 -10.23 30.55 -21.40
N THR A 159 -10.66 30.64 -22.65
CA THR A 159 -11.08 31.89 -23.30
C THR A 159 -12.33 32.47 -22.63
N ALA A 160 -12.63 33.75 -22.89
CA ALA A 160 -13.87 34.38 -22.40
C ALA A 160 -15.15 33.61 -22.80
N LYS A 161 -15.13 32.92 -23.95
CA LYS A 161 -16.24 32.06 -24.42
C LYS A 161 -16.26 30.67 -23.78
N GLY A 162 -15.31 30.37 -22.90
CA GLY A 162 -15.19 29.09 -22.19
C GLY A 162 -14.51 27.98 -22.99
N ALA A 163 -13.96 28.23 -24.19
CA ALA A 163 -13.15 27.23 -24.92
C ALA A 163 -11.71 27.20 -24.39
N LEU A 164 -11.02 26.06 -24.47
CA LEU A 164 -9.58 25.98 -24.18
C LEU A 164 -8.79 26.94 -25.08
N THR A 165 -7.79 27.61 -24.52
CA THR A 165 -6.90 28.46 -25.32
C THR A 165 -6.00 27.61 -26.23
N SER A 166 -5.53 28.20 -27.32
CA SER A 166 -4.58 27.54 -28.23
C SER A 166 -3.30 27.12 -27.51
N GLY A 167 -2.75 27.98 -26.64
CA GLY A 167 -1.55 27.68 -25.86
C GLY A 167 -1.74 26.51 -24.89
N THR A 168 -2.91 26.42 -24.23
CA THR A 168 -3.26 25.27 -23.39
C THR A 168 -3.41 23.99 -24.23
N MET A 169 -4.06 24.09 -25.40
CA MET A 169 -4.25 22.95 -26.29
C MET A 169 -2.91 22.42 -26.84
N THR A 170 -1.97 23.31 -27.18
CA THR A 170 -0.61 22.90 -27.59
C THR A 170 0.08 22.13 -26.47
N LYS A 171 0.08 22.65 -25.23
CA LYS A 171 0.68 21.95 -24.09
C LYS A 171 0.02 20.60 -23.80
N LEU A 172 -1.30 20.52 -23.95
CA LEU A 172 -2.03 19.26 -23.80
C LEU A 172 -1.62 18.24 -24.87
N LYS A 173 -1.49 18.68 -26.13
CA LYS A 173 -0.98 17.83 -27.22
C LYS A 173 0.45 17.37 -26.96
N ASP A 174 1.32 18.23 -26.44
CA ASP A 174 2.70 17.85 -26.11
C ASP A 174 2.73 16.77 -25.01
N LEU A 175 1.85 16.86 -24.00
CA LEU A 175 1.72 15.82 -22.97
C LEU A 175 1.22 14.50 -23.57
N VAL A 176 0.17 14.53 -24.39
CA VAL A 176 -0.39 13.34 -25.04
C VAL A 176 0.60 12.73 -26.04
N ALA A 177 1.41 13.54 -26.71
CA ALA A 177 2.49 13.08 -27.57
C ALA A 177 3.57 12.31 -26.78
N GLY A 178 3.80 12.68 -25.51
CA GLY A 178 4.65 11.91 -24.59
C GLY A 178 4.11 10.51 -24.34
N ASP A 179 2.81 10.38 -24.05
CA ASP A 179 2.13 9.09 -23.88
C ASP A 179 2.20 8.25 -25.17
N LYS A 180 1.97 8.89 -26.34
CA LYS A 180 2.11 8.22 -27.64
C LYS A 180 3.52 7.73 -27.89
N GLY A 181 4.53 8.55 -27.58
CA GLY A 181 5.94 8.19 -27.69
C GLY A 181 6.29 6.97 -26.85
N LEU A 182 5.78 6.90 -25.61
CA LEU A 182 5.95 5.73 -24.75
C LEU A 182 5.30 4.47 -25.34
N GLN A 183 4.10 4.59 -25.90
CA GLN A 183 3.44 3.48 -26.60
C GLN A 183 4.25 2.99 -27.79
N THR A 184 4.65 3.89 -28.69
CA THR A 184 5.45 3.52 -29.88
C THR A 184 6.80 2.92 -29.49
N GLN A 185 7.45 3.44 -28.45
CA GLN A 185 8.69 2.86 -27.93
C GLN A 185 8.46 1.44 -27.40
N THR A 186 7.37 1.21 -26.69
CA THR A 186 7.01 -0.09 -26.13
C THR A 186 6.68 -1.11 -27.22
N GLU A 187 5.88 -0.71 -28.21
CA GLU A 187 5.58 -1.52 -29.39
C GLU A 187 6.86 -1.90 -30.15
N HIS A 188 7.78 -0.94 -30.34
CA HIS A 188 9.07 -1.20 -30.98
C HIS A 188 9.93 -2.18 -30.16
N ARG A 189 9.95 -2.06 -28.83
CA ARG A 189 10.67 -2.97 -27.94
C ARG A 189 10.14 -4.41 -28.06
N LEU A 190 8.82 -4.57 -28.04
CA LEU A 190 8.18 -5.89 -28.19
C LEU A 190 8.46 -6.51 -29.57
N LEU A 191 8.44 -5.71 -30.64
CA LEU A 191 8.79 -6.16 -31.98
C LEU A 191 10.25 -6.62 -32.08
N MET A 192 11.16 -5.95 -31.37
CA MET A 192 12.58 -6.29 -31.37
C MET A 192 12.94 -7.43 -30.41
N LEU A 193 12.11 -7.68 -29.40
CA LEU A 193 12.35 -8.70 -28.37
C LEU A 193 12.56 -10.09 -28.96
N GLU A 194 11.77 -10.46 -29.97
CA GLU A 194 11.91 -11.75 -30.64
C GLU A 194 13.27 -11.86 -31.35
N ASN A 195 13.65 -10.81 -32.08
CA ASN A 195 14.93 -10.75 -32.77
C ASN A 195 16.12 -10.80 -31.81
N GLU A 196 16.02 -10.12 -30.66
CA GLU A 196 17.06 -10.13 -29.62
C GLU A 196 17.16 -11.49 -28.93
N SER A 197 16.04 -12.17 -28.70
CA SER A 197 16.00 -13.54 -28.16
C SER A 197 16.70 -14.54 -29.08
N TYR A 198 16.42 -14.49 -30.39
CA TYR A 198 17.09 -15.37 -31.36
C TYR A 198 18.58 -15.05 -31.51
N LYS A 199 18.95 -13.76 -31.53
CA LYS A 199 20.36 -13.35 -31.58
C LYS A 199 21.14 -13.83 -30.36
N ALA A 200 20.49 -13.91 -29.20
CA ALA A 200 21.08 -14.46 -27.99
C ALA A 200 21.21 -16.00 -28.01
N GLY A 201 20.59 -16.69 -28.97
CA GLY A 201 20.64 -18.15 -29.08
C GLY A 201 19.61 -18.90 -28.25
N LEU A 202 18.58 -18.21 -27.74
CA LEU A 202 17.48 -18.87 -27.02
C LEU A 202 16.63 -19.71 -27.97
N LYS A 203 16.30 -20.93 -27.55
CA LYS A 203 15.37 -21.81 -28.29
C LYS A 203 13.91 -21.39 -28.13
N ALA A 204 13.56 -20.83 -26.97
CA ALA A 204 12.24 -20.27 -26.69
C ALA A 204 12.34 -18.74 -26.61
N VAL A 205 11.50 -18.05 -27.37
CA VAL A 205 11.51 -16.59 -27.46
C VAL A 205 10.89 -15.95 -26.22
N LEU A 206 11.47 -14.85 -25.74
CA LEU A 206 10.87 -14.07 -24.67
C LEU A 206 9.58 -13.39 -25.16
N THR A 207 8.50 -13.57 -24.40
CA THR A 207 7.23 -12.88 -24.61
C THR A 207 7.15 -11.61 -23.77
N ARG A 208 6.11 -10.79 -24.01
CA ARG A 208 5.81 -9.57 -23.22
C ARG A 208 5.84 -9.82 -21.71
N ASP A 209 5.29 -10.94 -21.24
CA ASP A 209 5.17 -11.28 -19.82
C ASP A 209 6.53 -11.35 -19.11
N HIS A 210 7.59 -11.74 -19.84
CA HIS A 210 8.94 -11.81 -19.29
C HIS A 210 9.51 -10.41 -19.02
N VAL A 211 9.20 -9.43 -19.89
CA VAL A 211 9.79 -8.09 -19.84
C VAL A 211 8.89 -7.04 -19.21
N GLU A 212 7.64 -7.39 -18.87
CA GLU A 212 6.61 -6.47 -18.40
C GLU A 212 7.08 -5.60 -17.21
N ALA A 213 7.81 -6.21 -16.27
CA ALA A 213 8.32 -5.53 -15.07
C ALA A 213 9.25 -4.34 -15.35
N PHE A 214 9.85 -4.27 -16.54
CA PHE A 214 10.73 -3.17 -16.92
C PHE A 214 10.45 -2.61 -18.33
N LEU A 215 9.33 -2.99 -18.93
CA LEU A 215 8.96 -2.61 -20.30
C LEU A 215 8.85 -1.09 -20.49
N PHE A 216 8.44 -0.38 -19.44
CA PHE A 216 8.28 1.09 -19.44
C PHE A 216 9.48 1.85 -18.86
N SER A 217 10.59 1.16 -18.57
CA SER A 217 11.79 1.83 -18.05
C SER A 217 12.49 2.66 -19.14
N ASP A 218 13.40 3.53 -18.71
CA ASP A 218 14.28 4.26 -19.62
C ASP A 218 15.11 3.30 -20.48
N GLN A 219 15.66 3.81 -21.59
CA GLN A 219 16.32 2.96 -22.58
C GLN A 219 17.54 2.21 -22.03
N GLU A 220 18.30 2.84 -21.13
CA GLU A 220 19.51 2.25 -20.55
C GLU A 220 19.13 1.12 -19.60
N THR A 221 18.21 1.39 -18.67
CA THR A 221 17.70 0.39 -17.74
C THR A 221 17.03 -0.78 -18.46
N TYR A 222 16.26 -0.52 -19.52
CA TYR A 222 15.62 -1.57 -20.32
C TYR A 222 16.65 -2.52 -20.92
N GLN A 223 17.68 -1.98 -21.58
CA GLN A 223 18.71 -2.78 -22.24
C GLN A 223 19.55 -3.57 -21.22
N GLN A 224 19.88 -2.96 -20.09
CA GLN A 224 20.59 -3.63 -19.01
C GLN A 224 19.78 -4.81 -18.44
N ARG A 225 18.49 -4.60 -18.15
CA ARG A 225 17.63 -5.67 -17.61
C ARG A 225 17.35 -6.76 -18.62
N LEU A 226 17.16 -6.41 -19.89
CA LEU A 226 16.95 -7.38 -20.95
C LEU A 226 18.17 -8.27 -21.15
N SER A 227 19.38 -7.69 -21.22
CA SER A 227 20.62 -8.48 -21.35
C SER A 227 20.83 -9.41 -20.15
N ALA A 228 20.55 -8.95 -18.92
CA ALA A 228 20.59 -9.79 -17.73
C ALA A 228 19.59 -10.95 -17.82
N MET A 229 18.35 -10.69 -18.25
CA MET A 229 17.32 -11.70 -18.43
C MET A 229 17.69 -12.73 -19.50
N LEU A 230 18.14 -12.29 -20.68
CA LEU A 230 18.64 -13.17 -21.75
C LEU A 230 19.77 -14.08 -21.23
N SER A 231 20.72 -13.54 -20.46
CA SER A 231 21.81 -14.34 -19.89
C SER A 231 21.34 -15.37 -18.86
N SER A 232 20.31 -15.04 -18.08
CA SER A 232 19.73 -15.96 -17.09
C SER A 232 18.97 -17.09 -17.78
N GLU A 233 18.22 -16.77 -18.82
CA GLU A 233 17.44 -17.73 -19.61
C GLU A 233 18.34 -18.68 -20.41
N LEU A 234 19.45 -18.17 -20.94
CA LEU A 234 20.46 -19.00 -21.60
C LEU A 234 21.05 -20.03 -20.62
N ARG A 235 21.44 -19.60 -19.41
CA ARG A 235 21.95 -20.52 -18.37
C ARG A 235 20.91 -21.57 -17.97
N ARG A 236 19.64 -21.16 -17.87
CA ARG A 236 18.53 -22.09 -17.56
C ARG A 236 18.39 -23.15 -18.66
N GLN A 237 18.52 -22.73 -19.92
CA GLN A 237 18.48 -23.62 -21.07
C GLN A 237 19.66 -24.60 -21.06
N GLU A 238 20.89 -24.12 -20.88
CA GLU A 238 22.10 -24.94 -20.79
C GLU A 238 22.00 -25.99 -19.66
N ALA A 239 21.60 -25.57 -18.46
CA ALA A 239 21.42 -26.48 -17.33
C ALA A 239 20.36 -27.57 -17.60
N THR A 240 19.28 -27.22 -18.30
CA THR A 240 18.23 -28.18 -18.67
C THR A 240 18.72 -29.17 -19.73
N GLU A 241 19.48 -28.71 -20.71
CA GLU A 241 20.08 -29.56 -21.74
C GLU A 241 21.11 -30.52 -21.17
N GLU A 242 21.99 -30.05 -20.28
CA GLU A 242 22.96 -30.88 -19.58
C GLU A 242 22.28 -31.93 -18.69
N ALA A 243 21.26 -31.53 -17.91
CA ALA A 243 20.50 -32.46 -17.08
C ALA A 243 19.78 -33.52 -17.92
N THR A 244 19.17 -33.12 -19.04
CA THR A 244 18.49 -34.04 -19.96
C THR A 244 19.49 -35.01 -20.60
N ARG A 245 20.67 -34.53 -20.99
CA ARG A 245 21.74 -35.36 -21.54
C ARG A 245 22.26 -36.38 -20.52
N GLN A 246 22.48 -35.96 -19.27
CA GLN A 246 22.90 -36.86 -18.20
C GLN A 246 21.84 -37.94 -17.92
N GLN A 247 20.55 -37.57 -17.90
CA GLN A 247 19.47 -38.54 -17.74
C GLN A 247 19.43 -39.55 -18.88
N TYR A 248 19.60 -39.09 -20.12
CA TYR A 248 19.65 -39.98 -21.29
C TYR A 248 20.85 -40.93 -21.24
N GLU A 249 22.03 -40.44 -20.87
CA GLU A 249 23.25 -41.25 -20.73
C GLU A 249 23.13 -42.29 -19.59
N GLN A 250 22.54 -41.91 -18.45
CA GLN A 250 22.25 -42.84 -17.36
C GLN A 250 21.24 -43.91 -17.76
N GLU A 251 20.17 -43.53 -18.47
CA GLU A 251 19.15 -44.47 -18.93
C GLU A 251 19.70 -45.46 -19.97
N GLN A 252 20.50 -44.97 -20.93
CA GLN A 252 21.24 -45.82 -21.87
C GLN A 252 22.15 -46.83 -21.15
N THR A 253 22.88 -46.38 -20.13
CA THR A 253 23.75 -47.26 -19.34
C THR A 253 22.94 -48.31 -18.59
N ARG A 254 21.82 -47.92 -17.98
CA ARG A 254 20.90 -48.82 -17.27
C ARG A 254 20.32 -49.89 -18.19
N GLN A 255 19.93 -49.50 -19.40
CA GLN A 255 19.41 -50.42 -20.42
C GLN A 255 20.48 -51.39 -20.92
N GLN A 256 21.71 -50.91 -21.16
CA GLN A 256 22.82 -51.79 -21.56
C GLN A 256 23.21 -52.77 -20.44
N GLU A 257 23.22 -52.34 -19.18
CA GLU A 257 23.48 -53.22 -18.04
C GLU A 257 22.36 -54.25 -17.87
N ALA A 258 21.10 -53.85 -18.02
CA ALA A 258 19.96 -54.76 -17.99
C ALA A 258 20.04 -55.80 -19.12
N GLN A 259 20.34 -55.39 -20.35
CA GLN A 259 20.53 -56.31 -21.49
C GLN A 259 21.71 -57.26 -21.26
N LYS A 260 22.84 -56.78 -20.73
CA LYS A 260 23.98 -57.65 -20.37
C LYS A 260 23.61 -58.65 -19.27
N ARG A 261 22.83 -58.24 -18.26
CA ARG A 261 22.33 -59.15 -17.21
C ARG A 261 21.38 -60.20 -17.78
N GLU A 262 20.51 -59.83 -18.72
CA GLU A 262 19.64 -60.78 -19.41
C GLU A 262 20.42 -61.78 -20.28
N GLN A 263 21.43 -61.32 -21.01
CA GLN A 263 22.30 -62.21 -21.79
C GLN A 263 23.15 -63.13 -20.91
N ALA A 264 23.65 -62.63 -19.77
CA ALA A 264 24.38 -63.46 -18.79
C ALA A 264 23.49 -64.57 -18.20
N LYS A 265 22.20 -64.27 -17.92
CA LYS A 265 21.22 -65.28 -17.51
C LYS A 265 20.91 -66.33 -18.58
N GLN A 266 21.15 -66.03 -19.86
CA GLN A 266 20.93 -66.97 -20.97
C GLN A 266 22.17 -67.83 -21.31
N GLN A 267 23.37 -67.48 -20.82
CA GLN A 267 24.62 -68.19 -21.10
C GLN A 267 25.16 -69.06 -19.96
N GLU A 268 24.49 -69.16 -18.81
CA GLU A 268 24.85 -70.15 -17.79
C GLU A 268 24.37 -71.57 -18.16
N PRO A 269 25.26 -72.58 -18.27
CA PRO A 269 24.86 -73.98 -18.16
C PRO A 269 24.28 -74.19 -16.75
N GLN A 270 23.18 -74.93 -16.66
CA GLN A 270 22.58 -75.38 -15.39
C GLN A 270 23.64 -75.97 -14.46
N SER A 271 24.14 -75.18 -13.52
CA SER A 271 24.80 -75.69 -12.32
C SER A 271 24.75 -74.66 -11.20
N LEU A 272 24.17 -75.12 -10.08
CA LEU A 272 24.37 -74.62 -8.71
C LEU A 272 23.67 -73.30 -8.31
N SER A 273 22.45 -73.49 -7.79
CA SER A 273 22.09 -73.15 -6.41
C SER A 273 22.55 -71.77 -5.89
N SER A 274 21.81 -70.73 -6.24
CA SER A 274 21.71 -69.55 -5.38
C SER A 274 20.55 -69.74 -4.40
N LYS A 275 20.91 -69.96 -3.12
CA LYS A 275 20.02 -69.88 -1.97
C LYS A 275 19.31 -68.52 -2.00
N PRO A 276 17.98 -68.43 -2.17
CA PRO A 276 17.28 -67.19 -1.85
C PRO A 276 17.29 -67.04 -0.33
N GLU A 277 17.62 -65.85 0.16
CA GLU A 277 17.28 -65.46 1.52
C GLU A 277 15.79 -65.76 1.75
N PRO A 278 15.44 -66.58 2.76
CA PRO A 278 14.06 -66.98 2.94
C PRO A 278 13.27 -65.79 3.46
N THR A 279 12.37 -65.27 2.62
CA THR A 279 11.32 -64.33 3.00
C THR A 279 10.55 -64.91 4.20
N LEU A 280 10.13 -64.06 5.14
CA LEU A 280 9.44 -64.45 6.39
C LEU A 280 8.27 -65.43 6.12
N GLU A 281 7.53 -65.21 5.03
CA GLU A 281 6.43 -66.07 4.58
C GLU A 281 6.84 -67.53 4.32
N LYS A 282 8.03 -67.75 3.75
CA LYS A 282 8.55 -69.11 3.51
C LYS A 282 8.97 -69.80 4.81
N GLN A 283 9.54 -69.06 5.76
CA GLN A 283 9.91 -69.60 7.07
C GLN A 283 8.68 -70.02 7.87
N ILE A 284 7.59 -69.25 7.79
CA ILE A 284 6.31 -69.58 8.42
C ILE A 284 5.70 -70.84 7.77
N ALA A 285 5.69 -70.92 6.44
CA ALA A 285 5.17 -72.09 5.73
C ALA A 285 5.93 -73.38 6.05
N GLU A 286 7.27 -73.32 6.12
CA GLU A 286 8.12 -74.45 6.48
C GLU A 286 7.92 -74.89 7.95
N LEU A 287 7.70 -73.94 8.86
CA LEU A 287 7.34 -74.26 10.24
C LEU A 287 5.95 -74.88 10.38
N ASP A 288 4.98 -74.45 9.58
CA ASP A 288 3.64 -75.04 9.57
C ASP A 288 3.67 -76.51 9.09
N GLU A 289 4.46 -76.80 8.05
CA GLU A 289 4.69 -78.17 7.58
C GLU A 289 5.36 -79.03 8.68
N ARG A 290 6.39 -78.51 9.35
CA ARG A 290 7.05 -79.21 10.47
C ARG A 290 6.14 -79.44 11.67
N ILE A 291 5.25 -78.50 12.00
CA ILE A 291 4.25 -78.66 13.06
C ILE A 291 3.27 -79.76 12.68
N GLN A 292 2.83 -79.80 11.42
CA GLN A 292 1.90 -80.81 10.92
C GLN A 292 2.52 -82.22 10.97
N ASP A 293 3.75 -82.37 10.50
CA ASP A 293 4.49 -83.64 10.53
C ASP A 293 4.76 -84.10 11.97
N ALA A 294 5.20 -83.20 12.85
CA ALA A 294 5.42 -83.52 14.26
C ALA A 294 4.12 -83.91 14.98
N THR A 295 3.00 -83.27 14.63
CA THR A 295 1.68 -83.59 15.20
C THR A 295 1.20 -84.95 14.74
N MET A 296 1.34 -85.27 13.46
CA MET A 296 1.02 -86.58 12.90
C MET A 296 1.89 -87.66 13.54
N SER A 297 3.21 -87.46 13.61
CA SER A 297 4.13 -88.41 14.25
C SER A 297 3.79 -88.66 15.73
N ALA A 298 3.46 -87.61 16.49
CA ALA A 298 3.05 -87.74 17.88
C ALA A 298 1.74 -88.55 18.04
N GLN A 299 0.78 -88.41 17.12
CA GLN A 299 -0.51 -89.13 17.18
C GLN A 299 -0.38 -90.64 16.96
N TYR A 300 0.62 -91.10 16.20
CA TYR A 300 0.83 -92.53 15.92
C TYR A 300 1.84 -93.20 16.86
N CYS A 301 2.28 -92.52 17.93
CA CYS A 301 3.16 -93.12 18.93
C CYS A 301 2.40 -94.08 19.86
N GLU A 302 2.82 -95.35 19.91
CA GLU A 302 2.19 -96.38 20.76
C GLU A 302 2.50 -96.20 22.26
N ASP A 303 3.61 -95.55 22.60
CA ASP A 303 4.04 -95.29 23.98
C ASP A 303 3.59 -93.89 24.44
N ARG A 304 2.97 -93.85 25.62
CA ARG A 304 2.51 -92.62 26.29
C ARG A 304 3.67 -91.65 26.58
N ALA A 305 4.87 -92.16 26.85
CA ALA A 305 6.05 -91.32 27.08
C ALA A 305 6.61 -90.75 25.76
N ALA A 306 6.51 -91.49 24.65
CA ALA A 306 6.84 -90.99 23.31
C ALA A 306 5.83 -89.94 22.84
N HIS A 307 4.54 -90.16 23.04
CA HIS A 307 3.49 -89.18 22.74
C HIS A 307 3.69 -87.87 23.49
N ARG A 308 4.02 -87.93 24.79
CA ARG A 308 4.29 -86.71 25.59
C ARG A 308 5.46 -85.92 25.03
N ARG A 309 6.58 -86.57 24.70
CA ARG A 309 7.75 -85.91 24.08
C ARG A 309 7.43 -85.31 22.71
N GLY A 310 6.63 -86.02 21.90
CA GLY A 310 6.14 -85.53 20.62
C GLY A 310 5.29 -84.27 20.77
N MET A 311 4.38 -84.25 21.75
CA MET A 311 3.54 -83.07 22.04
C MET A 311 4.33 -81.88 22.59
N GLU A 312 5.36 -82.13 23.41
CA GLU A 312 6.29 -81.10 23.87
C GLU A 312 7.03 -80.46 22.68
N HIS A 313 7.48 -81.27 21.71
CA HIS A 313 8.14 -80.78 20.50
C HIS A 313 7.19 -79.97 19.61
N VAL A 314 5.95 -80.42 19.42
CA VAL A 314 4.91 -79.65 18.71
C VAL A 314 4.66 -78.30 19.40
N THR A 315 4.67 -78.28 20.73
CA THR A 315 4.47 -77.04 21.50
C THR A 315 5.63 -76.05 21.30
N GLN A 316 6.87 -76.54 21.25
CA GLN A 316 8.06 -75.73 20.95
C GLN A 316 8.00 -75.13 19.54
N LEU A 317 7.67 -75.92 18.52
CA LEU A 317 7.54 -75.44 17.15
C LEU A 317 6.42 -74.39 17.00
N LYS A 318 5.29 -74.57 17.72
CA LYS A 318 4.21 -73.58 17.78
C LYS A 318 4.64 -72.27 18.46
N SER A 319 5.48 -72.32 19.49
CA SER A 319 6.03 -71.10 20.08
C SER A 319 7.00 -70.38 19.14
N GLU A 320 7.86 -71.10 18.42
CA GLU A 320 8.79 -70.54 17.43
C GLU A 320 8.03 -69.85 16.28
N ARG A 321 6.96 -70.48 15.78
CA ARG A 321 6.03 -69.87 14.82
C ARG A 321 5.39 -68.59 15.37
N ALA A 322 4.97 -68.60 16.64
CA ALA A 322 4.36 -67.43 17.27
C ALA A 322 5.36 -66.27 17.50
N GLU A 323 6.64 -66.57 17.68
CA GLU A 323 7.70 -65.56 17.76
C GLU A 323 8.01 -64.94 16.39
N LEU A 324 8.01 -65.73 15.31
CA LEU A 324 8.19 -65.20 13.96
C LEU A 324 7.00 -64.33 13.51
N LEU A 325 5.77 -64.66 13.91
CA LEU A 325 4.61 -63.79 13.67
C LEU A 325 4.67 -62.47 14.47
N LYS A 326 5.38 -62.43 15.59
CA LYS A 326 5.63 -61.17 16.33
C LYS A 326 6.71 -60.30 15.70
N GLN A 327 7.51 -60.85 14.78
CA GLN A 327 8.53 -60.11 14.03
C GLN A 327 7.98 -59.47 12.76
N GLU A 328 6.68 -59.54 12.49
CA GLU A 328 6.06 -58.64 11.51
C GLU A 328 6.33 -57.19 11.95
N PRO A 329 6.99 -56.35 11.12
CA PRO A 329 6.89 -54.93 11.33
C PRO A 329 5.41 -54.62 11.11
N VAL A 330 4.69 -54.35 12.20
CA VAL A 330 3.42 -53.63 12.13
C VAL A 330 3.78 -52.22 11.66
N ALA A 331 4.08 -52.09 10.36
CA ALA A 331 3.93 -50.86 9.64
C ALA A 331 2.43 -50.60 9.67
N GLN A 332 1.98 -49.98 10.76
CA GLN A 332 0.70 -49.30 10.79
C GLN A 332 0.70 -48.44 9.54
N GLN A 333 -0.14 -48.79 8.58
CA GLN A 333 -0.31 -48.02 7.36
C GLN A 333 -0.87 -46.66 7.79
N GLU A 334 0.01 -45.72 8.08
CA GLU A 334 -0.36 -44.38 8.47
C GLU A 334 -0.89 -43.66 7.24
N ALA A 335 -2.18 -43.38 7.24
CA ALA A 335 -2.77 -42.54 6.21
C ALA A 335 -2.27 -41.10 6.39
N TYR A 336 -1.58 -40.59 5.37
CA TYR A 336 -1.23 -39.18 5.25
C TYR A 336 -2.46 -38.38 4.85
N MET A 337 -2.66 -37.22 5.47
CA MET A 337 -3.74 -36.27 5.17
C MET A 337 -3.17 -34.90 4.80
N LEU A 338 -3.83 -34.21 3.86
CA LEU A 338 -3.50 -32.84 3.45
C LEU A 338 -4.36 -31.83 4.20
N CYS A 339 -3.76 -30.77 4.74
CA CYS A 339 -4.47 -29.68 5.41
C CYS A 339 -3.89 -28.32 4.98
N GLY A 340 -4.76 -27.36 4.62
CA GLY A 340 -4.34 -25.97 4.37
C GLY A 340 -3.96 -25.26 5.68
N ILE A 341 -2.88 -24.47 5.68
CA ILE A 341 -2.35 -23.84 6.90
C ILE A 341 -3.13 -22.56 7.29
N HIS A 342 -3.70 -21.86 6.30
CA HIS A 342 -4.24 -20.52 6.50
C HIS A 342 -5.77 -20.43 6.65
N ASP A 343 -6.51 -21.52 6.53
CA ASP A 343 -7.95 -21.53 6.80
C ASP A 343 -8.40 -22.89 7.34
N THR A 344 -8.43 -23.02 8.67
CA THR A 344 -8.94 -24.23 9.35
C THR A 344 -10.46 -24.34 9.29
N THR A 345 -11.17 -23.33 8.76
CA THR A 345 -12.64 -23.30 8.69
C THR A 345 -13.20 -23.86 7.39
N LYS A 346 -12.38 -24.02 6.35
CA LYS A 346 -12.76 -24.63 5.07
C LYS A 346 -11.86 -25.82 4.76
N PRO A 347 -12.31 -27.08 4.99
CA PRO A 347 -11.54 -28.24 4.59
C PRO A 347 -11.28 -28.18 3.08
N LEU A 348 -10.06 -28.56 2.68
CA LEU A 348 -9.75 -28.89 1.28
C LEU A 348 -10.86 -29.83 0.78
N THR A 349 -11.46 -29.50 -0.36
CA THR A 349 -12.79 -29.95 -0.76
C THR A 349 -12.93 -31.47 -0.94
N GLN A 350 -11.85 -32.24 -0.83
CA GLN A 350 -11.88 -33.69 -0.64
C GLN A 350 -10.69 -34.14 0.26
N PRO A 351 -10.90 -35.04 1.24
CA PRO A 351 -9.80 -35.58 2.03
C PRO A 351 -8.95 -36.54 1.18
N PHE A 352 -7.84 -36.05 0.66
CA PHE A 352 -6.81 -36.90 0.06
C PHE A 352 -6.17 -37.77 1.15
N ARG A 353 -6.18 -39.09 0.94
CA ARG A 353 -5.54 -40.07 1.82
C ARG A 353 -4.66 -40.99 1.00
N THR A 354 -3.39 -41.07 1.37
CA THR A 354 -2.44 -42.04 0.81
C THR A 354 -1.62 -42.64 1.93
N ASN A 355 -1.08 -43.84 1.71
CA ASN A 355 -0.11 -44.48 2.60
C ASN A 355 1.33 -44.22 2.14
N ASN A 356 1.53 -43.49 1.04
CA ASN A 356 2.83 -43.20 0.46
C ASN A 356 3.24 -41.74 0.77
N PRO A 357 4.33 -41.52 1.53
CA PRO A 357 4.77 -40.16 1.89
C PRO A 357 5.12 -39.31 0.66
N SER A 358 5.70 -39.91 -0.38
CA SER A 358 6.08 -39.18 -1.59
C SER A 358 4.86 -38.68 -2.36
N GLU A 359 3.81 -39.50 -2.41
CA GLU A 359 2.54 -39.15 -3.05
C GLU A 359 1.82 -38.04 -2.26
N ALA A 360 1.87 -38.10 -0.92
CA ALA A 360 1.33 -37.05 -0.07
C ALA A 360 2.03 -35.71 -0.29
N ILE A 361 3.37 -35.70 -0.40
CA ILE A 361 4.15 -34.49 -0.66
C ILE A 361 3.86 -33.93 -2.06
N GLN A 362 3.79 -34.79 -3.08
CA GLN A 362 3.47 -34.34 -4.44
C GLN A 362 2.06 -33.74 -4.54
N ALA A 363 1.08 -34.37 -3.92
CA ALA A 363 -0.28 -33.85 -3.88
C ALA A 363 -0.35 -32.51 -3.12
N ALA A 364 0.40 -32.37 -2.02
CA ALA A 364 0.51 -31.12 -1.29
C ALA A 364 1.13 -29.99 -2.13
N LEU A 365 2.19 -30.28 -2.88
CA LEU A 365 2.87 -29.30 -3.76
C LEU A 365 1.94 -28.85 -4.89
N SER A 366 1.22 -29.78 -5.50
CA SER A 366 0.26 -29.45 -6.56
C SER A 366 -0.88 -28.58 -6.04
N GLU A 367 -1.46 -28.90 -4.89
CA GLU A 367 -2.54 -28.11 -4.29
C GLU A 367 -2.06 -26.72 -3.86
N SER A 368 -0.83 -26.63 -3.33
CA SER A 368 -0.18 -25.37 -2.99
C SER A 368 0.06 -24.48 -4.21
N ALA A 369 0.55 -25.05 -5.32
CA ALA A 369 0.76 -24.33 -6.57
C ALA A 369 -0.56 -23.83 -7.17
N ASN A 370 -1.60 -24.68 -7.18
CA ASN A 370 -2.91 -24.35 -7.74
C ASN A 370 -3.63 -23.21 -7.00
N ARG A 371 -3.38 -23.05 -5.69
CA ARG A 371 -4.02 -22.02 -4.85
C ARG A 371 -3.20 -20.76 -4.67
N SER A 372 -1.94 -20.78 -5.09
CA SER A 372 -1.09 -19.60 -5.02
C SER A 372 -1.50 -18.59 -6.08
N THR A 373 -1.88 -17.38 -5.66
CA THR A 373 -2.32 -16.29 -6.55
C THR A 373 -1.21 -15.27 -6.70
N GLN A 374 -0.83 -14.94 -7.94
CA GLN A 374 0.12 -13.88 -8.36
C GLN A 374 0.98 -13.27 -7.23
N GLY A 375 1.93 -14.07 -6.72
CA GLY A 375 2.95 -13.61 -5.76
C GLY A 375 2.68 -13.89 -4.28
N GLU A 376 1.50 -14.38 -3.90
CA GLU A 376 1.21 -14.81 -2.53
C GLU A 376 1.31 -16.35 -2.41
N PRO A 377 2.27 -16.88 -1.61
CA PRO A 377 2.43 -18.32 -1.44
C PRO A 377 1.30 -18.90 -0.58
N PHE A 378 0.73 -20.03 -1.03
CA PHE A 378 -0.27 -20.78 -0.26
C PHE A 378 0.33 -22.08 0.30
N TYR A 379 0.63 -22.12 1.60
CA TYR A 379 1.27 -23.30 2.19
C TYR A 379 0.28 -24.43 2.51
N VAL A 380 0.66 -25.66 2.16
CA VAL A 380 -0.08 -26.89 2.48
C VAL A 380 0.73 -27.73 3.46
N ALA A 381 0.10 -28.21 4.53
CA ALA A 381 0.71 -29.09 5.51
C ALA A 381 0.32 -30.55 5.24
N VAL A 382 1.31 -31.44 5.34
CA VAL A 382 1.13 -32.89 5.37
C VAL A 382 1.06 -33.34 6.82
N TRP A 383 0.05 -34.15 7.15
CA TRP A 383 -0.20 -34.66 8.48
C TRP A 383 -0.25 -36.18 8.49
N THR A 384 0.23 -36.80 9.56
CA THR A 384 -0.11 -38.20 9.90
C THR A 384 -0.84 -38.24 11.23
N GLN A 385 -1.61 -39.31 11.45
CA GLN A 385 -2.39 -39.48 12.67
C GLN A 385 -1.51 -39.66 13.93
N SER A 386 -0.30 -40.22 13.78
CA SER A 386 0.61 -40.52 14.89
C SER A 386 1.61 -39.39 15.17
N ALA A 387 2.17 -38.76 14.14
CA ALA A 387 3.27 -37.80 14.25
C ALA A 387 2.79 -36.34 14.14
N GLY A 388 1.51 -36.12 13.82
CA GLY A 388 0.98 -34.79 13.56
C GLY A 388 1.52 -34.23 12.24
N ARG A 389 1.85 -32.93 12.22
CA ARG A 389 2.37 -32.27 11.02
C ARG A 389 3.80 -32.74 10.70
N THR A 390 3.97 -33.43 9.58
CA THR A 390 5.25 -33.99 9.14
C THR A 390 6.01 -33.07 8.20
N ALA A 391 5.31 -32.33 7.34
CA ALA A 391 5.91 -31.39 6.40
C ALA A 391 4.98 -30.19 6.12
N ILE A 392 5.58 -29.08 5.71
CA ILE A 392 4.91 -27.95 5.06
C ILE A 392 5.54 -27.80 3.69
N VAL A 393 4.73 -27.60 2.65
CA VAL A 393 5.22 -27.38 1.30
C VAL A 393 4.78 -26.04 0.74
N ASP A 394 5.63 -25.49 -0.11
CA ASP A 394 5.36 -24.32 -0.94
C ASP A 394 5.47 -24.71 -2.41
N GLY A 395 4.34 -24.68 -3.11
CA GLY A 395 4.22 -25.06 -4.51
C GLY A 395 4.74 -23.99 -5.48
N LEU A 396 4.94 -22.74 -5.05
CA LEU A 396 5.57 -21.72 -5.89
C LEU A 396 7.09 -21.91 -5.96
N SER A 397 7.72 -22.16 -4.82
CA SER A 397 9.18 -22.36 -4.73
C SER A 397 9.61 -23.82 -4.94
N GLY A 398 8.70 -24.78 -4.74
CA GLY A 398 9.00 -26.20 -4.70
C GLY A 398 9.71 -26.64 -3.40
N GLU A 399 9.82 -25.74 -2.41
CA GLU A 399 10.49 -26.03 -1.16
C GLU A 399 9.61 -26.86 -0.21
N ILE A 400 10.27 -27.81 0.48
CA ILE A 400 9.66 -28.66 1.50
C ILE A 400 10.30 -28.29 2.84
N TYR A 401 9.51 -27.68 3.71
CA TYR A 401 9.90 -27.37 5.07
C TYR A 401 9.52 -28.53 5.97
N GLN A 402 10.46 -29.44 6.15
CA GLN A 402 10.30 -30.58 7.05
C GLN A 402 10.49 -30.12 8.50
N ARG A 403 9.66 -30.63 9.42
CA ARG A 403 9.90 -30.39 10.84
C ARG A 403 11.14 -31.17 11.24
N VAL A 404 12.23 -30.47 11.59
CA VAL A 404 13.30 -31.05 12.40
C VAL A 404 12.69 -31.31 13.78
N SER A 405 12.59 -32.57 14.17
CA SER A 405 12.06 -32.99 15.47
C SER A 405 12.77 -32.22 16.59
N ALA A 406 12.00 -31.67 17.53
CA ALA A 406 12.51 -31.28 18.85
C ALA A 406 12.43 -32.49 19.78
#